data_AF-A0A5E4RFB2-F1
#
_entry.id   AF-A0A5E4RFB2-F1
#
_cell.length_a   1.000
_cell.length_b   1.000
_cell.length_c   1.000
_cell.angle_alpha   90.00
_cell.angle_beta   90.00
_cell.angle_gamma   90.00
#
_symmetry.space_group_name_H-M   'P 1'
#
loop_
_entity.id
_entity.type
_entity.pdbx_description
1 polymer ?
#
loop_
_entity_poly.entity_id
_entity_poly.type
_entity_poly.pdbx_seq_one_letter_code
_entity_poly.pdbx_strand_id
1 'polypeptide(L)'
;MNVRKTVILSAATLALGGVFASQAFAQTPTTETSRDVKQQQRIDNGLKSGQLTTKEASRLEKGEAKIDRMQAHADHTGDTAAEKARIARAQNNESAKIEQLKHNDRAANPGSASSERMQADVQRNVNQEKRIAQGQAAGTLTNQQAGSLERGQAHVDAAEAHAGKNGHVSAGEQVGVQHRENHQNRRIRHDKTNG
;
A
#
# COMPACT_ATOMS: atom_id res chain seq x y z
N MET A 1 -25.55 -39.49 -57.65
CA MET A 1 -25.05 -38.10 -57.47
C MET A 1 -23.53 -38.16 -57.58
N ASN A 2 -22.86 -37.91 -58.73
CA ASN A 2 -22.74 -36.66 -59.51
C ASN A 2 -22.34 -35.49 -58.58
N VAL A 3 -21.23 -34.75 -58.66
CA VAL A 3 -20.17 -34.52 -59.67
C VAL A 3 -19.02 -33.78 -58.91
N ARG A 4 -17.75 -34.22 -58.97
CA ARG A 4 -16.61 -33.57 -59.67
C ARG A 4 -16.00 -32.26 -59.10
N LYS A 5 -14.65 -32.27 -59.06
CA LYS A 5 -13.68 -31.32 -59.68
C LYS A 5 -12.95 -30.26 -58.82
N THR A 6 -11.62 -30.47 -58.78
CA THR A 6 -10.54 -29.52 -59.13
C THR A 6 -9.99 -28.52 -58.09
N VAL A 7 -8.66 -28.62 -57.92
CA VAL A 7 -7.69 -27.72 -57.27
C VAL A 7 -7.69 -26.33 -57.89
N ILE A 8 -7.60 -25.27 -57.08
CA ILE A 8 -6.98 -23.98 -57.49
C ILE A 8 -6.13 -23.41 -56.34
N LEU A 9 -4.83 -23.27 -56.62
CA LEU A 9 -3.84 -22.45 -55.92
C LEU A 9 -3.89 -21.04 -56.51
N SER A 10 -3.88 -19.96 -55.71
CA SER A 10 -3.46 -18.56 -56.02
C SER A 10 -3.77 -17.68 -54.79
N ALA A 11 -2.84 -17.10 -54.02
CA ALA A 11 -1.82 -16.05 -54.28
C ALA A 11 -2.37 -14.61 -54.31
N ALA A 12 -1.73 -13.72 -53.52
CA ALA A 12 -1.74 -12.24 -53.57
C ALA A 12 -3.02 -11.54 -53.01
N THR A 13 -3.03 -10.41 -52.29
CA THR A 13 -2.06 -9.31 -52.10
C THR A 13 -2.53 -8.35 -50.98
N LEU A 14 -1.56 -7.78 -50.24
CA LEU A 14 -1.41 -6.39 -49.75
C LEU A 14 -2.49 -5.63 -48.93
N ALA A 15 -1.98 -5.15 -47.79
CA ALA A 15 -2.06 -3.79 -47.24
C ALA A 15 -3.25 -3.40 -46.35
N LEU A 16 -2.90 -3.02 -45.12
CA LEU A 16 -3.16 -1.73 -44.44
C LEU A 16 -3.08 -2.02 -42.92
N GLY A 17 -2.03 -1.57 -42.24
CA GLY A 17 -2.12 -0.26 -41.60
C GLY A 17 -2.71 -0.42 -40.21
N GLY A 18 -1.89 -0.86 -39.27
CA GLY A 18 -2.26 -1.00 -37.87
C GLY A 18 -1.00 -1.13 -37.05
N VAL A 19 -0.28 -0.01 -36.89
CA VAL A 19 0.67 0.14 -35.79
C VAL A 19 -0.14 -0.06 -34.53
N PHE A 20 -0.16 -1.29 -34.01
CA PHE A 20 -0.44 -1.50 -32.61
C PHE A 20 0.75 -0.88 -31.90
N ALA A 21 0.62 0.43 -31.61
CA ALA A 21 1.33 1.03 -30.52
C ALA A 21 0.92 0.19 -29.31
N SER A 22 1.76 -0.77 -28.95
CA SER A 22 1.75 -1.40 -27.66
C SER A 22 1.86 -0.24 -26.67
N GLN A 23 0.71 0.21 -26.19
CA GLN A 23 0.67 1.09 -25.04
C GLN A 23 1.37 0.32 -23.94
N ALA A 24 2.62 0.70 -23.68
CA ALA A 24 3.39 0.23 -22.57
C ALA A 24 2.63 0.69 -21.32
N PHE A 25 1.72 -0.16 -20.84
CA PHE A 25 1.15 0.00 -19.51
C PHE A 25 2.34 0.01 -18.56
N ALA A 26 2.59 1.16 -17.94
CA ALA A 26 3.53 1.28 -16.84
C ALA A 26 2.97 0.47 -15.66
N GLN A 27 3.22 -0.85 -15.67
CA GLN A 27 2.92 -1.79 -14.60
C GLN A 27 3.89 -1.52 -13.43
N THR A 28 3.70 -0.43 -12.70
CA THR A 28 4.41 -0.13 -11.46
C THR A 28 3.54 0.11 -10.20
N PRO A 29 2.19 0.03 -10.20
CA PRO A 29 1.43 0.17 -8.95
C PRO A 29 1.60 -1.02 -7.99
N THR A 30 1.89 -2.22 -8.50
CA THR A 30 1.90 -3.44 -7.66
C THR A 30 3.11 -3.55 -6.76
N THR A 31 4.22 -2.86 -7.05
CA THR A 31 5.48 -3.02 -6.31
C THR A 31 5.56 -2.17 -5.05
N GLU A 32 4.98 -0.97 -5.08
CA GLU A 32 5.10 -0.01 -3.98
C GLU A 32 4.16 -0.39 -2.81
N THR A 33 2.85 -0.57 -3.04
CA THR A 33 1.90 -1.05 -2.01
C THR A 33 2.32 -2.42 -1.43
N SER A 34 2.94 -3.29 -2.24
CA SER A 34 3.50 -4.55 -1.74
C SER A 34 4.64 -4.36 -0.74
N ARG A 35 5.40 -3.26 -0.82
CA ARG A 35 6.43 -2.93 0.15
C ARG A 35 5.82 -2.30 1.39
N ASP A 36 4.79 -1.47 1.28
CA ASP A 36 4.10 -0.89 2.44
C ASP A 36 3.49 -2.01 3.31
N VAL A 37 2.83 -3.00 2.70
CA VAL A 37 2.38 -4.22 3.40
C VAL A 37 3.52 -4.88 4.19
N LYS A 38 4.72 -4.98 3.61
CA LYS A 38 5.88 -5.62 4.25
C LYS A 38 6.45 -4.75 5.38
N GLN A 39 6.50 -3.44 5.19
CA GLN A 39 6.94 -2.48 6.21
C GLN A 39 6.01 -2.54 7.41
N GLN A 40 4.70 -2.44 7.17
CA GLN A 40 3.67 -2.57 8.21
C GLN A 40 3.73 -3.92 8.94
N GLN A 41 3.95 -5.03 8.22
CA GLN A 41 4.18 -6.34 8.87
C GLN A 41 5.42 -6.38 9.75
N ARG A 42 6.50 -5.70 9.36
CA ARG A 42 7.73 -5.64 10.19
C ARG A 42 7.51 -4.80 11.44
N ILE A 43 6.71 -3.72 11.35
CA ILE A 43 6.32 -2.90 12.50
C ILE A 43 5.44 -3.72 13.46
N ASP A 44 4.39 -4.37 12.94
CA ASP A 44 3.50 -5.25 13.71
C ASP A 44 4.27 -6.37 14.43
N ASN A 45 5.15 -7.06 13.70
CA ASN A 45 5.99 -8.11 14.28
C ASN A 45 6.95 -7.56 15.35
N GLY A 46 7.53 -6.38 15.13
CA GLY A 46 8.43 -5.73 16.10
C GLY A 46 7.70 -5.32 17.39
N LEU A 47 6.45 -4.86 17.28
CA LEU A 47 5.60 -4.58 18.44
C LEU A 47 5.26 -5.86 19.21
N LYS A 48 4.83 -6.91 18.50
CA LYS A 48 4.46 -8.22 19.09
C LYS A 48 5.63 -8.90 19.78
N SER A 49 6.83 -8.81 19.21
CA SER A 49 8.05 -9.37 19.80
C SER A 49 8.65 -8.51 20.91
N GLY A 50 8.17 -7.28 21.10
CA GLY A 50 8.74 -6.31 22.03
C GLY A 50 10.05 -5.66 21.54
N GLN A 51 10.46 -5.92 20.29
CA GLN A 51 11.60 -5.27 19.63
C GLN A 51 11.36 -3.80 19.28
N LEU A 52 10.09 -3.38 19.21
CA LEU A 52 9.70 -1.99 19.00
C LEU A 52 8.87 -1.51 20.19
N THR A 53 9.22 -0.34 20.71
CA THR A 53 8.35 0.38 21.64
C THR A 53 7.20 1.07 20.90
N THR A 54 6.10 1.36 21.60
CA THR A 54 4.99 2.18 21.07
C THR A 54 5.49 3.48 20.44
N LYS A 55 6.48 4.14 21.07
CA LYS A 55 7.06 5.38 20.58
C LYS A 55 7.83 5.22 19.27
N GLU A 56 8.47 4.07 19.10
CA GLU A 56 9.22 3.76 17.89
C GLU A 56 8.29 3.40 16.77
N ALA A 57 7.30 2.54 17.02
CA ALA A 57 6.23 2.27 16.08
C ALA A 57 5.55 3.57 15.62
N SER A 58 5.20 4.48 16.55
CA SER A 58 4.57 5.76 16.16
C SER A 58 5.46 6.65 15.28
N ARG A 59 6.79 6.52 15.39
CA ARG A 59 7.73 7.22 14.49
C ARG A 59 7.83 6.53 13.13
N LEU A 60 7.62 5.22 13.08
CA LEU A 60 7.58 4.43 11.85
C LEU A 60 6.27 4.72 11.11
N GLU A 61 5.12 4.70 11.78
CA GLU A 61 3.82 5.11 11.20
C GLU A 61 3.86 6.53 10.62
N LYS A 62 4.60 7.46 11.25
CA LYS A 62 4.79 8.80 10.68
C LYS A 62 5.54 8.76 9.34
N GLY A 63 6.47 7.83 9.20
CA GLY A 63 7.25 7.58 7.99
C GLY A 63 6.39 6.97 6.89
N GLU A 64 5.65 5.90 7.20
CA GLU A 64 4.68 5.26 6.31
C GLU A 64 3.65 6.29 5.83
N ALA A 65 3.04 7.05 6.74
CA ALA A 65 2.12 8.15 6.39
C ALA A 65 2.71 9.21 5.45
N LYS A 66 4.03 9.37 5.38
CA LYS A 66 4.67 10.26 4.41
C LYS A 66 4.83 9.57 3.06
N ILE A 67 5.23 8.30 3.05
CA ILE A 67 5.38 7.47 1.86
C ILE A 67 4.04 7.34 1.15
N ASP A 68 2.97 7.01 1.87
CA ASP A 68 1.62 6.88 1.32
C ASP A 68 1.14 8.17 0.65
N ARG A 69 1.44 9.35 1.24
CA ARG A 69 1.11 10.64 0.59
C ARG A 69 1.88 10.84 -0.71
N MET A 70 3.14 10.39 -0.76
CA MET A 70 3.95 10.51 -1.97
C MET A 70 3.42 9.58 -3.05
N GLN A 71 3.06 8.34 -2.71
CA GLN A 71 2.44 7.38 -3.62
C GLN A 71 1.08 7.87 -4.10
N ALA A 72 0.20 8.27 -3.18
CA ALA A 72 -1.11 8.85 -3.50
C ALA A 72 -1.03 10.11 -4.38
N HIS A 73 0.05 10.87 -4.28
CA HIS A 73 0.28 12.00 -5.17
C HIS A 73 0.64 11.51 -6.57
N ALA A 74 1.63 10.62 -6.68
CA ALA A 74 2.09 10.07 -7.95
C ALA A 74 0.97 9.33 -8.70
N ASP A 75 0.16 8.53 -8.00
CA ASP A 75 -1.02 7.85 -8.54
C ASP A 75 -2.07 8.81 -9.11
N HIS A 76 -2.18 10.02 -8.54
CA HIS A 76 -3.16 11.02 -8.95
C HIS A 76 -2.64 11.92 -10.09
N THR A 77 -1.38 12.33 -10.05
CA THR A 77 -0.78 13.25 -11.05
C THR A 77 -0.15 12.53 -12.23
N GLY A 78 0.00 11.20 -12.13
CA GLY A 78 0.71 10.37 -13.08
C GLY A 78 2.18 10.22 -12.68
N ASP A 79 2.65 8.96 -12.61
CA ASP A 79 4.00 8.67 -12.13
C ASP A 79 5.10 9.19 -13.06
N THR A 80 5.92 10.13 -12.57
CA THR A 80 7.20 10.46 -13.21
C THR A 80 8.33 9.58 -12.69
N ALA A 81 9.40 9.41 -13.49
CA ALA A 81 10.60 8.70 -13.05
C ALA A 81 11.24 9.34 -11.79
N ALA A 82 11.14 10.66 -11.66
CA ALA A 82 11.64 11.39 -10.50
C ALA A 82 10.82 11.09 -9.23
N GLU A 83 9.49 11.00 -9.34
CA GLU A 83 8.62 10.63 -8.23
C GLU A 83 8.87 9.19 -7.78
N LYS A 84 8.94 8.24 -8.74
CA LYS A 84 9.29 6.84 -8.44
C LYS A 84 10.62 6.74 -7.70
N ALA A 85 11.65 7.47 -8.14
CA ALA A 85 12.95 7.49 -7.47
C ALA A 85 12.89 8.11 -6.05
N ARG A 86 12.05 9.12 -5.83
CA ARG A 86 11.83 9.72 -4.50
C ARG A 86 11.09 8.76 -3.57
N ILE A 87 10.03 8.10 -4.04
CA ILE A 87 9.26 7.11 -3.27
C ILE A 87 10.17 5.93 -2.91
N ALA A 88 10.88 5.35 -3.88
CA ALA A 88 11.81 4.24 -3.62
C ALA A 88 12.88 4.61 -2.59
N ARG A 89 13.43 5.83 -2.64
CA ARG A 89 14.37 6.32 -1.63
C ARG A 89 13.72 6.44 -0.26
N ALA A 90 12.49 6.94 -0.19
CA ALA A 90 11.75 7.07 1.06
C ALA A 90 11.49 5.69 1.70
N GLN A 91 11.01 4.71 0.92
CA GLN A 91 10.82 3.33 1.39
C GLN A 91 12.12 2.66 1.82
N ASN A 92 13.23 2.88 1.11
CA ASN A 92 14.52 2.33 1.53
C ASN A 92 14.99 2.90 2.87
N ASN A 93 14.82 4.22 3.05
CA ASN A 93 15.16 4.88 4.31
C ASN A 93 14.29 4.37 5.47
N GLU A 94 12.99 4.19 5.23
CA GLU A 94 12.07 3.71 6.25
C GLU A 94 12.33 2.24 6.58
N SER A 95 12.57 1.39 5.58
CA SER A 95 13.01 0.00 5.77
C SER A 95 14.27 -0.12 6.64
N ALA A 96 15.28 0.71 6.39
CA ALA A 96 16.51 0.77 7.18
C ALA A 96 16.24 1.26 8.61
N LYS A 97 15.33 2.23 8.79
CA LYS A 97 14.92 2.73 10.10
C LYS A 97 14.15 1.69 10.91
N ILE A 98 13.23 0.94 10.29
CA ILE A 98 12.57 -0.21 10.93
C ILE A 98 13.63 -1.21 11.40
N GLU A 99 14.64 -1.48 10.57
CA GLU A 99 15.68 -2.44 10.93
C GLU A 99 16.53 -1.99 12.11
N GLN A 100 16.97 -0.74 12.08
CA GLN A 100 17.73 -0.14 13.16
C GLN A 100 16.93 -0.14 14.47
N LEU A 101 15.64 0.19 14.43
CA LEU A 101 14.81 0.26 15.62
C LEU A 101 14.49 -1.13 16.19
N LYS A 102 14.31 -2.15 15.35
CA LYS A 102 14.09 -3.53 15.81
C LYS A 102 15.30 -4.18 16.50
N HIS A 103 16.51 -3.67 16.22
CA HIS A 103 17.77 -4.22 16.73
C HIS A 103 18.48 -3.28 17.69
N ASN A 104 17.79 -2.27 18.20
CA ASN A 104 18.37 -1.40 19.22
C ASN A 104 18.27 -2.04 20.61
N ASP A 105 18.95 -1.46 21.60
CA ASP A 105 18.97 -1.98 22.97
C ASP A 105 17.69 -1.69 23.77
N ARG A 106 16.60 -1.26 23.11
CA ARG A 106 15.33 -0.93 23.78
C ARG A 106 14.42 -2.14 23.74
N ALA A 107 13.96 -2.55 24.92
CA ALA A 107 12.93 -3.58 25.06
C ALA A 107 11.60 -2.92 25.44
N ALA A 108 10.52 -3.31 24.76
CA ALA A 108 9.17 -2.94 25.10
C ALA A 108 8.44 -4.06 25.85
N ASN A 109 7.40 -3.72 26.62
CA ASN A 109 6.45 -4.71 27.11
C ASN A 109 5.32 -4.88 26.08
N PRO A 110 5.31 -5.97 25.28
CA PRO A 110 4.29 -6.20 24.26
C PRO A 110 2.90 -6.39 24.84
N GLY A 111 2.77 -6.87 26.09
CA GLY A 111 1.49 -7.04 26.78
C GLY A 111 1.01 -5.80 27.55
N SER A 112 1.66 -4.65 27.37
CA SER A 112 1.14 -3.41 27.94
C SER A 112 -0.08 -2.94 27.16
N ALA A 113 -1.09 -2.39 27.85
CA ALA A 113 -2.30 -1.92 27.19
C ALA A 113 -2.02 -0.90 26.07
N SER A 114 -0.99 -0.05 26.23
CA SER A 114 -0.59 0.86 25.14
C SER A 114 0.00 0.12 23.94
N SER A 115 0.79 -0.93 24.15
CA SER A 115 1.38 -1.71 23.06
C SER A 115 0.32 -2.51 22.33
N GLU A 116 -0.61 -3.13 23.07
CA GLU A 116 -1.74 -3.88 22.49
C GLU A 116 -2.63 -2.98 21.61
N ARG A 117 -2.87 -1.73 22.03
CA ARG A 117 -3.60 -0.76 21.21
C ARG A 117 -2.88 -0.45 19.90
N MET A 118 -1.59 -0.12 19.98
CA MET A 118 -0.77 0.13 18.79
C MET A 118 -0.70 -1.11 17.88
N GLN A 119 -0.55 -2.32 18.42
CA GLN A 119 -0.58 -3.56 17.65
C GLN A 119 -1.91 -3.74 16.91
N ALA A 120 -3.04 -3.44 17.57
CA ALA A 120 -4.36 -3.56 16.95
C ALA A 120 -4.55 -2.57 15.79
N ASP A 121 -4.00 -1.36 15.91
CA ASP A 121 -4.04 -0.31 14.89
C ASP A 121 -3.14 -0.73 13.69
N VAL A 122 -1.85 -1.01 13.92
CA VAL A 122 -0.91 -1.45 12.87
C VAL A 122 -1.37 -2.74 12.16
N GLN A 123 -1.92 -3.71 12.91
CA GLN A 123 -2.45 -4.94 12.31
C GLN A 123 -3.61 -4.65 11.35
N ARG A 124 -4.41 -3.63 11.62
CA ARG A 124 -5.47 -3.19 10.73
C ARG A 124 -4.91 -2.50 9.49
N ASN A 125 -3.86 -1.69 9.61
CA ASN A 125 -3.18 -1.10 8.45
C ASN A 125 -2.66 -2.20 7.52
N VAL A 126 -1.96 -3.21 8.06
CA VAL A 126 -1.52 -4.39 7.27
C VAL A 126 -2.67 -5.02 6.46
N ASN A 127 -3.85 -5.17 7.08
CA ASN A 127 -4.99 -5.78 6.41
C ASN A 127 -5.62 -4.85 5.36
N GLN A 128 -5.64 -3.55 5.62
CA GLN A 128 -6.14 -2.54 4.70
C GLN A 128 -5.22 -2.42 3.48
N GLU A 129 -3.91 -2.32 3.69
CA GLU A 129 -2.89 -2.31 2.64
C GLU A 129 -2.97 -3.54 1.74
N LYS A 130 -3.08 -4.74 2.34
CA LYS A 130 -3.28 -5.98 1.57
C LYS A 130 -4.50 -5.91 0.67
N ARG A 131 -5.59 -5.29 1.13
CA ARG A 131 -6.83 -5.21 0.34
C ARG A 131 -6.68 -4.25 -0.82
N ILE A 132 -5.96 -3.14 -0.64
CA ILE A 132 -5.63 -2.17 -1.70
C ILE A 132 -4.72 -2.86 -2.73
N ALA A 133 -3.62 -3.46 -2.29
CA ALA A 133 -2.69 -4.20 -3.15
C ALA A 133 -3.39 -5.30 -3.97
N GLN A 134 -4.24 -6.10 -3.33
CA GLN A 134 -5.05 -7.12 -4.00
C GLN A 134 -6.02 -6.52 -5.01
N GLY A 135 -6.62 -5.37 -4.69
CA GLY A 135 -7.56 -4.70 -5.57
C GLY A 135 -6.88 -4.20 -6.85
N GLN A 136 -5.69 -3.60 -6.72
CA GLN A 136 -4.85 -3.21 -7.87
C GLN A 136 -4.39 -4.43 -8.68
N ALA A 137 -3.90 -5.48 -8.01
CA ALA A 137 -3.42 -6.70 -8.67
C ALA A 137 -4.54 -7.44 -9.43
N ALA A 138 -5.77 -7.42 -8.89
CA ALA A 138 -6.94 -7.99 -9.53
C ALA A 138 -7.55 -7.07 -10.61
N GLY A 139 -7.06 -5.83 -10.76
CA GLY A 139 -7.63 -4.83 -11.67
C GLY A 139 -8.97 -4.24 -11.22
N THR A 140 -9.47 -4.63 -10.04
CA THR A 140 -10.71 -4.11 -9.42
C THR A 140 -10.55 -2.73 -8.80
N LEU A 141 -9.31 -2.24 -8.68
CA LEU A 141 -9.01 -0.85 -8.31
C LEU A 141 -8.13 -0.24 -9.40
N THR A 142 -8.56 0.89 -9.93
CA THR A 142 -7.72 1.75 -10.78
C THR A 142 -6.64 2.42 -9.95
N ASN A 143 -5.56 2.92 -10.59
CA ASN A 143 -4.50 3.65 -9.89
C ASN A 143 -5.04 4.88 -9.15
N GLN A 144 -5.99 5.60 -9.75
CA GLN A 144 -6.60 6.76 -9.11
C GLN A 144 -7.41 6.38 -7.86
N GLN A 145 -8.17 5.29 -7.91
CA GLN A 145 -8.87 4.76 -6.73
C GLN A 145 -7.88 4.30 -5.67
N ALA A 146 -6.83 3.58 -6.05
CA ALA A 146 -5.76 3.15 -5.15
C ALA A 146 -5.12 4.37 -4.47
N GLY A 147 -4.64 5.37 -5.21
CA GLY A 147 -4.05 6.58 -4.64
C GLY A 147 -5.00 7.36 -3.72
N SER A 148 -6.33 7.31 -3.97
CA SER A 148 -7.33 7.89 -3.07
C SER A 148 -7.50 7.10 -1.77
N LEU A 149 -7.32 5.78 -1.81
CA LEU A 149 -7.28 4.92 -0.64
C LEU A 149 -5.96 5.09 0.11
N GLU A 150 -4.81 5.10 -0.56
CA GLU A 150 -3.48 5.36 0.01
C GLU A 150 -3.44 6.71 0.74
N ARG A 151 -4.03 7.77 0.16
CA ARG A 151 -4.17 9.05 0.85
C ARG A 151 -4.93 8.91 2.17
N GLY A 152 -5.95 8.05 2.19
CA GLY A 152 -6.72 7.74 3.39
C GLY A 152 -5.89 7.01 4.45
N GLN A 153 -5.06 6.05 4.04
CA GLN A 153 -4.11 5.35 4.92
C GLN A 153 -3.13 6.33 5.54
N ALA A 154 -2.59 7.23 4.71
CA ALA A 154 -1.71 8.29 5.18
C ALA A 154 -2.30 9.21 6.26
N HIS A 155 -3.64 9.31 6.35
CA HIS A 155 -4.32 10.03 7.42
C HIS A 155 -4.52 9.19 8.67
N VAL A 156 -4.74 7.88 8.52
CA VAL A 156 -4.83 6.90 9.60
C VAL A 156 -3.47 6.77 10.29
N ASP A 157 -2.43 6.42 9.54
CA ASP A 157 -1.05 6.27 10.03
C ASP A 157 -0.53 7.53 10.72
N ALA A 158 -0.90 8.71 10.21
CA ALA A 158 -0.56 9.98 10.86
C ALA A 158 -1.29 10.21 12.19
N ALA A 159 -2.53 9.73 12.31
CA ALA A 159 -3.28 9.78 13.56
C ALA A 159 -2.70 8.80 14.59
N GLU A 160 -2.32 7.61 14.16
CA GLU A 160 -1.62 6.60 14.99
C GLU A 160 -0.27 7.11 15.48
N ALA A 161 0.53 7.68 14.57
CA ALA A 161 1.79 8.34 14.88
C ALA A 161 1.64 9.43 15.95
N HIS A 162 0.53 10.18 15.87
CA HIS A 162 0.20 11.22 16.84
C HIS A 162 -0.17 10.63 18.20
N ALA A 163 -1.05 9.63 18.22
CA ALA A 163 -1.49 8.93 19.43
C ALA A 163 -0.31 8.28 20.19
N GLY A 164 0.66 7.70 19.47
CA GLY A 164 1.83 7.07 20.08
C GLY A 164 3.01 8.02 20.37
N LYS A 165 2.91 9.32 20.03
CA LYS A 165 4.05 10.26 20.01
C LYS A 165 4.77 10.40 21.36
N ASN A 166 4.01 10.42 22.45
CA ASN A 166 4.53 10.47 23.82
C ASN A 166 5.06 9.11 24.31
N GLY A 167 4.88 8.04 23.53
CA GLY A 167 5.21 6.66 23.87
C GLY A 167 4.08 5.88 24.54
N HIS A 168 2.87 6.45 24.60
CA HIS A 168 1.70 5.85 25.21
C HIS A 168 0.43 6.22 24.43
N VAL A 169 -0.21 5.23 23.81
CA VAL A 169 -1.55 5.38 23.23
C VAL A 169 -2.58 5.23 24.35
N SER A 170 -3.39 6.25 24.61
CA SER A 170 -4.52 6.16 25.55
C SER A 170 -5.78 5.55 24.90
N ALA A 171 -6.75 5.17 25.74
CA ALA A 171 -8.04 4.68 25.25
C ALA A 171 -8.79 5.73 24.41
N GLY A 172 -8.74 7.01 24.83
CA GLY A 172 -9.40 8.09 24.10
C GLY A 172 -8.76 8.35 22.73
N GLU A 173 -7.42 8.32 22.65
CA GLU A 173 -6.70 8.43 21.38
C GLU A 173 -7.02 7.25 20.45
N GLN A 174 -7.07 6.02 20.99
CA GLN A 174 -7.42 4.83 20.22
C GLN A 174 -8.84 4.92 19.63
N VAL A 175 -9.83 5.42 20.38
CA VAL A 175 -11.19 5.62 19.83
C VAL A 175 -11.16 6.55 18.62
N GLY A 176 -10.35 7.62 18.69
CA GLY A 176 -10.16 8.54 17.58
C GLY A 176 -9.51 7.89 16.35
N VAL A 177 -8.50 7.05 16.56
CA VAL A 177 -7.84 6.27 15.49
C VAL A 177 -8.81 5.28 14.87
N GLN A 178 -9.49 4.48 15.70
CA GLN A 178 -10.48 3.49 15.30
C GLN A 178 -11.64 4.10 14.48
N HIS A 179 -12.07 5.31 14.80
CA HIS A 179 -13.07 5.98 13.97
C HIS A 179 -12.58 6.22 12.53
N ARG A 180 -11.31 6.63 12.36
CA ARG A 180 -10.68 6.87 11.05
C ARG A 180 -10.46 5.57 10.29
N GLU A 181 -9.95 4.54 10.97
CA GLU A 181 -9.78 3.21 10.38
C GLU A 181 -11.10 2.62 9.90
N ASN A 182 -12.19 2.77 10.67
CA ASN A 182 -13.51 2.30 10.26
C ASN A 182 -14.05 3.04 9.04
N HIS A 183 -13.86 4.36 8.99
CA HIS A 183 -14.21 5.15 7.81
C HIS A 183 -13.41 4.67 6.59
N GLN A 184 -12.11 4.50 6.74
CA GLN A 184 -11.23 4.03 5.69
C GLN A 184 -11.58 2.61 5.22
N ASN A 185 -11.89 1.69 6.13
CA ASN A 185 -12.35 0.35 5.82
C ASN A 185 -13.61 0.34 4.94
N ARG A 186 -14.59 1.22 5.23
CA ARG A 186 -15.79 1.38 4.41
C ARG A 186 -15.46 1.85 2.99
N ARG A 187 -14.53 2.81 2.85
CA ARG A 187 -14.06 3.28 1.54
C ARG A 187 -13.41 2.17 0.73
N ILE A 188 -12.46 1.43 1.32
CA ILE A 188 -11.81 0.29 0.65
C ILE A 188 -12.84 -0.76 0.24
N ARG A 189 -13.87 -1.01 1.06
CA ARG A 189 -14.93 -1.97 0.72
C ARG A 189 -15.74 -1.49 -0.48
N HIS A 190 -16.19 -0.24 -0.44
CA HIS A 190 -16.97 0.38 -1.50
C HIS A 190 -16.22 0.37 -2.84
N ASP A 191 -14.96 0.81 -2.84
CA ASP A 191 -14.18 0.96 -4.07
C ASP A 191 -13.80 -0.39 -4.68
N LYS A 192 -13.60 -1.44 -3.86
CA LYS A 192 -13.38 -2.81 -4.37
C LYS A 192 -14.62 -3.48 -4.96
N THR A 193 -15.83 -3.08 -4.56
CA THR A 193 -17.07 -3.68 -5.06
C THR A 193 -17.65 -2.97 -6.26
N ASN A 194 -17.32 -1.69 -6.44
CA ASN A 194 -17.89 -0.81 -7.46
C ASN A 194 -16.87 -0.38 -8.53
N GLY A 195 -15.68 -0.99 -8.55
CA GLY A 195 -14.62 -0.74 -9.53
C GLY A 195 -14.75 -1.57 -10.79
#